data_AF-A0A151F5G3-F1
#
_entry.id   AF-A0A151F5G3-F1
#
_cell.length_a   1.000
_cell.length_b   1.000
_cell.length_c   1.000
_cell.angle_alpha   90.00
_cell.angle_beta   90.00
_cell.angle_gamma   90.00
#
_symmetry.space_group_name_H-M   'P 1'
#
loop_
_entity.id
_entity.type
_entity.pdbx_description
1 polymer ?
#
loop_
_entity_poly.entity_id
_entity_poly.type
_entity_poly.pdbx_seq_one_letter_code
_entity_poly.pdbx_strand_id
1 'polypeptide(L)'
;MQLKVKKRLDIVQYAMDAMGQVAEDIRGQSTVGSVQVLLRLSDGEITPQDLADILREDEDEIAESLEIFEEFGIVDIVDPDIPSYQYNGYPEEIKFLLANKAAVKKKFEDAITHIEEMISQQTAQTETEKKDLDILSSMTAQMRKDYDI
;
A
#
# COMPACT_ATOMS: atom_id res chain seq x y z
N MET A 1 18.24 6.67 -2.72
CA MET A 1 17.16 7.31 -3.49
C MET A 1 16.32 8.12 -2.51
N GLN A 2 16.21 9.45 -2.64
CA GLN A 2 15.46 10.25 -1.64
C GLN A 2 13.96 10.09 -1.91
N LEU A 3 13.31 9.22 -1.14
CA LEU A 3 11.86 9.24 -0.96
C LEU A 3 11.47 10.68 -0.56
N LYS A 4 10.88 11.42 -1.50
CA LYS A 4 10.35 12.79 -1.30
C LYS A 4 9.08 12.77 -0.43
N VAL A 5 9.13 12.07 0.71
CA VAL A 5 7.97 11.73 1.54
C VAL A 5 7.66 12.79 2.60
N LYS A 6 8.63 13.66 2.95
CA LYS A 6 8.50 14.57 4.12
C LYS A 6 7.36 15.59 4.11
N LYS A 7 6.67 15.83 2.98
CA LYS A 7 5.44 16.65 2.91
C LYS A 7 4.22 15.89 2.37
N ARG A 8 4.39 14.63 1.97
CA ARG A 8 3.35 13.70 1.50
C ARG A 8 2.57 13.04 2.65
N LEU A 9 2.98 13.32 3.89
CA LEU A 9 2.73 12.46 5.04
C LEU A 9 1.26 12.34 5.42
N ASP A 10 0.43 13.39 5.43
CA ASP A 10 -0.87 13.26 6.11
C ASP A 10 -1.88 12.35 5.36
N ILE A 11 -1.99 12.47 4.04
CA ILE A 11 -2.94 11.64 3.26
C ILE A 11 -2.35 10.25 3.00
N VAL A 12 -1.03 10.14 2.81
CA VAL A 12 -0.38 8.82 2.69
C VAL A 12 -0.46 8.08 4.02
N GLN A 13 -0.23 8.76 5.16
CA GLN A 13 -0.41 8.19 6.49
C GLN A 13 -1.85 7.77 6.70
N TYR A 14 -2.81 8.61 6.32
CA TYR A 14 -4.22 8.23 6.38
C TYR A 14 -4.51 6.96 5.56
N ALA A 15 -3.99 6.85 4.34
CA ALA A 15 -4.15 5.65 3.52
C ALA A 15 -3.50 4.42 4.17
N MET A 16 -2.30 4.58 4.75
CA MET A 16 -1.62 3.53 5.52
C MET A 16 -2.45 3.09 6.73
N ASP A 17 -2.98 4.04 7.52
CA ASP A 17 -3.80 3.76 8.69
C ASP A 17 -5.10 3.03 8.31
N ALA A 18 -5.78 3.50 7.25
CA ALA A 18 -7.02 2.90 6.77
C ALA A 18 -6.80 1.47 6.28
N MET A 19 -5.76 1.24 5.48
CA MET A 19 -5.41 -0.09 4.97
C MET A 19 -4.85 -0.99 6.06
N GLY A 20 -4.10 -0.43 7.01
CA GLY A 20 -3.62 -1.12 8.19
C GLY A 20 -4.76 -1.61 9.06
N GLN A 21 -5.81 -0.80 9.28
CA GLN A 21 -7.00 -1.25 9.99
C GLN A 21 -7.72 -2.40 9.25
N VAL A 22 -7.77 -2.37 7.92
CA VAL A 22 -8.33 -3.49 7.14
C VAL A 22 -7.49 -4.76 7.34
N ALA A 23 -6.17 -4.66 7.29
CA ALA A 23 -5.28 -5.79 7.50
C ALA A 23 -5.37 -6.35 8.94
N GLU A 24 -5.45 -5.47 9.93
CA GLU A 24 -5.70 -5.81 11.35
C GLU A 24 -7.01 -6.59 11.50
N ASP A 25 -8.08 -6.10 10.89
CA ASP A 25 -9.40 -6.72 10.94
C ASP A 25 -9.46 -8.11 10.28
N ILE A 26 -8.60 -8.39 9.30
CA ILE A 26 -8.60 -9.65 8.54
C ILE A 26 -7.60 -10.65 9.11
N ARG A 27 -6.43 -10.19 9.54
CA ARG A 27 -5.27 -11.02 9.91
C ARG A 27 -4.63 -10.68 11.26
N GLY A 28 -5.03 -9.60 11.93
CA GLY A 28 -4.42 -9.14 13.17
C GLY A 28 -2.99 -8.61 12.97
N GLN A 29 -2.70 -8.05 11.79
CA GLN A 29 -1.40 -7.48 11.44
C GLN A 29 -1.59 -6.17 10.66
N SER A 30 -1.67 -5.03 11.35
CA SER A 30 -1.82 -3.71 10.73
C SER A 30 -0.70 -3.34 9.76
N THR A 31 0.55 -3.72 10.07
CA THR A 31 1.74 -3.41 9.27
C THR A 31 1.60 -3.84 7.82
N VAL A 32 0.98 -5.00 7.58
CA VAL A 32 0.76 -5.54 6.22
C VAL A 32 -0.02 -4.54 5.35
N GLY A 33 -1.06 -3.91 5.90
CA GLY A 33 -1.85 -2.93 5.17
C GLY A 33 -1.09 -1.65 4.87
N SER A 34 -0.28 -1.17 5.83
CA SER A 34 0.58 0.00 5.65
C SER A 34 1.68 -0.24 4.61
N VAL A 35 2.36 -1.39 4.69
CA VAL A 35 3.36 -1.82 3.71
C VAL A 35 2.75 -1.92 2.32
N GLN A 36 1.52 -2.44 2.20
CA GLN A 36 0.82 -2.51 0.91
C GLN A 36 0.68 -1.14 0.23
N VAL A 37 0.34 -0.10 1.00
CA VAL A 37 0.21 1.27 0.48
C VAL A 37 1.57 1.76 -0.02
N LEU A 38 2.63 1.58 0.77
CA LEU A 38 3.96 2.04 0.41
C LEU A 38 4.52 1.31 -0.83
N LEU A 39 4.30 0.00 -0.95
CA LEU A 39 4.67 -0.78 -2.14
C LEU A 39 3.98 -0.28 -3.42
N ARG A 40 2.72 0.13 -3.32
CA ARG A 40 1.99 0.69 -4.47
C ARG A 40 2.45 2.10 -4.84
N LEU A 41 2.99 2.84 -3.88
CA LEU A 41 3.49 4.20 -4.06
C LEU A 41 4.98 4.25 -4.42
N SER A 42 5.73 3.16 -4.22
CA SER A 42 7.13 3.06 -4.59
C SER A 42 7.27 2.99 -6.11
N ASP A 43 8.06 3.90 -6.67
CA ASP A 43 8.45 3.90 -8.08
C ASP A 43 9.79 3.18 -8.20
N GLY A 44 9.74 1.84 -8.19
CA GLY A 44 10.92 0.97 -8.28
C GLY A 44 11.11 0.05 -7.07
N GLU A 45 12.35 -0.35 -6.84
CA GLU A 45 12.76 -1.20 -5.73
C GLU A 45 12.66 -0.48 -4.38
N ILE A 46 12.24 -1.22 -3.35
CA ILE A 46 12.22 -0.74 -1.96
C ILE A 46 12.79 -1.83 -1.04
N THR A 47 13.58 -1.41 -0.05
CA THR A 47 14.17 -2.33 0.94
C THR A 47 13.30 -2.41 2.20
N PRO A 48 13.40 -3.49 3.00
CA PRO A 48 12.79 -3.56 4.33
C PRO A 48 13.18 -2.36 5.21
N GLN A 49 14.46 -1.98 5.21
CA GLN A 49 14.93 -0.79 5.94
C GLN A 49 14.25 0.52 5.48
N ASP A 50 14.04 0.73 4.18
CA ASP A 50 13.34 1.93 3.68
C ASP A 50 11.91 2.02 4.23
N LEU A 51 11.21 0.87 4.28
CA LEU A 51 9.86 0.76 4.82
C LEU A 51 9.84 0.94 6.34
N ALA A 52 10.78 0.30 7.05
CA ALA A 52 10.94 0.42 8.49
C ALA A 52 11.21 1.89 8.90
N ASP A 53 12.04 2.60 8.15
CA ASP A 53 12.31 4.02 8.38
C ASP A 53 11.08 4.91 8.18
N ILE A 54 10.23 4.60 7.18
CA ILE A 54 8.99 5.34 6.92
C ILE A 54 7.95 5.06 8.02
N LEU A 55 7.73 3.79 8.32
CA LEU A 55 6.69 3.32 9.24
C LEU A 55 7.10 3.49 10.72
N ARG A 56 8.41 3.64 10.98
CA ARG A 56 9.02 3.64 12.32
C ARG A 56 8.72 2.34 13.07
N GLU A 57 8.77 1.24 12.35
CA GLU A 57 8.56 -0.12 12.84
C GLU A 57 9.86 -0.92 12.80
N ASP A 58 9.85 -2.11 13.38
CA ASP A 58 11.02 -2.99 13.35
C ASP A 58 11.20 -3.59 11.95
N GLU A 59 12.46 -3.71 11.49
CA GLU A 59 12.75 -4.26 10.17
C GLU A 59 12.28 -5.72 10.05
N ASP A 60 12.32 -6.49 11.14
CA ASP A 60 11.83 -7.88 11.14
C ASP A 60 10.30 -7.94 10.93
N GLU A 61 9.53 -7.01 11.51
CA GLU A 61 8.07 -6.91 11.29
C GLU A 61 7.72 -6.54 9.84
N ILE A 62 8.55 -5.69 9.23
CA ILE A 62 8.44 -5.35 7.82
C ILE A 62 8.79 -6.55 6.94
N ALA A 63 9.84 -7.28 7.27
CA ALA A 63 10.26 -8.47 6.52
C ALA A 63 9.16 -9.52 6.52
N GLU A 64 8.54 -9.82 7.67
CA GLU A 64 7.38 -10.73 7.75
C GLU A 64 6.21 -10.28 6.84
N SER A 65 5.98 -8.96 6.77
CA SER A 65 4.95 -8.40 5.88
C SER A 65 5.29 -8.57 4.40
N LEU A 66 6.56 -8.42 4.03
CA LEU A 66 7.05 -8.60 2.66
C LEU A 66 7.07 -10.06 2.24
N GLU A 67 7.42 -10.98 3.13
CA GLU A 67 7.35 -12.43 2.88
C GLU A 67 5.92 -12.85 2.46
N ILE A 68 4.89 -12.30 3.11
CA ILE A 68 3.49 -12.54 2.72
C ILE A 68 3.23 -12.08 1.27
N PHE A 69 3.72 -10.89 0.90
CA PHE A 69 3.54 -10.38 -0.45
C PHE A 69 4.32 -11.19 -1.49
N GLU A 70 5.51 -11.67 -1.14
CA GLU A 70 6.34 -12.54 -1.98
C GLU A 70 5.67 -13.90 -2.20
N GLU A 71 5.17 -14.54 -1.13
CA GLU A 71 4.46 -15.82 -1.20
C GLU A 71 3.24 -15.76 -2.15
N PHE A 72 2.58 -14.61 -2.20
CA PHE A 72 1.45 -14.37 -3.09
C PHE A 72 1.82 -13.80 -4.46
N GLY A 73 3.11 -13.65 -4.77
CA GLY A 73 3.59 -13.11 -6.05
C GLY A 73 3.20 -11.65 -6.29
N ILE A 74 2.96 -10.88 -5.23
CA ILE A 74 2.61 -9.46 -5.28
C ILE A 74 3.86 -8.59 -5.42
N VAL A 75 4.99 -9.08 -4.89
CA VAL A 75 6.32 -8.51 -5.05
C VAL A 75 7.29 -9.56 -5.56
N ASP A 76 8.30 -9.13 -6.32
CA ASP A 76 9.48 -9.94 -6.62
C ASP A 76 10.67 -9.44 -5.80
N ILE A 77 11.55 -10.37 -5.41
CA ILE A 77 12.90 -10.04 -4.92
C ILE A 77 13.77 -9.71 -6.14
N VAL A 78 14.37 -8.52 -6.14
CA VAL A 78 15.25 -8.07 -7.22
C VAL A 78 16.72 -8.40 -6.92
N ASP A 79 17.17 -8.19 -5.69
CA ASP A 79 18.50 -8.59 -5.21
C ASP A 79 18.37 -9.48 -3.95
N PRO A 80 18.77 -10.76 -4.00
CA PRO A 80 18.69 -11.65 -2.84
C PRO A 80 19.81 -11.42 -1.81
N ASP A 81 20.90 -10.75 -2.18
CA ASP A 81 22.01 -10.44 -1.25
C ASP A 81 21.70 -9.19 -0.41
N ILE A 82 20.91 -8.28 -0.96
CA ILE A 82 20.35 -7.11 -0.27
C ILE A 82 18.85 -7.08 -0.61
N PRO A 83 17.99 -7.75 0.18
CA PRO A 83 16.58 -7.92 -0.14
C PRO A 83 15.93 -6.58 -0.55
N SER A 84 15.71 -6.43 -1.84
CA SER A 84 14.98 -5.32 -2.43
C SER A 84 13.78 -5.88 -3.17
N TYR A 85 12.64 -5.25 -2.97
CA TYR A 85 11.35 -5.73 -3.44
C TYR A 85 10.78 -4.79 -4.48
N GLN A 86 10.23 -5.34 -5.56
CA GLN A 86 9.52 -4.59 -6.57
C GLN A 86 8.05 -5.00 -6.59
N TYR A 87 7.15 -4.02 -6.51
CA TYR A 87 5.71 -4.26 -6.61
C TYR A 87 5.30 -4.64 -8.03
N ASN A 88 4.66 -5.80 -8.18
CA ASN A 88 4.23 -6.37 -9.45
C ASN A 88 2.73 -6.36 -9.68
N GLY A 89 1.95 -5.95 -8.67
CA GLY A 89 0.50 -6.06 -8.71
C GLY A 89 0.00 -7.40 -8.19
N TYR A 90 -1.31 -7.50 -8.01
CA TYR A 90 -1.93 -8.73 -7.54
C TYR A 90 -2.06 -9.74 -8.70
N PRO A 91 -1.59 -10.99 -8.56
CA PRO A 91 -1.86 -12.02 -9.55
C PRO A 91 -3.36 -12.32 -9.68
N GLU A 92 -3.80 -12.76 -10.85
CA GLU A 92 -5.22 -13.01 -11.15
C GLU A 92 -5.85 -14.02 -10.18
N GLU A 93 -5.10 -15.04 -9.77
CA GLU A 93 -5.53 -16.03 -8.78
C GLU A 93 -5.82 -15.39 -7.43
N ILE A 94 -4.98 -14.43 -7.01
CA ILE A 94 -5.16 -13.71 -5.74
C ILE A 94 -6.34 -12.73 -5.84
N LYS A 95 -6.46 -11.99 -6.96
CA LYS A 95 -7.63 -11.14 -7.22
C LYS A 95 -8.92 -11.95 -7.15
N PHE A 96 -8.94 -13.14 -7.77
CA PHE A 96 -10.08 -14.05 -7.69
C PHE A 96 -10.40 -14.49 -6.26
N LEU A 97 -9.38 -14.86 -5.48
CA LEU A 97 -9.57 -15.24 -4.07
C LEU A 97 -10.15 -14.08 -3.23
N LEU A 98 -9.72 -12.85 -3.48
CA LEU A 98 -10.23 -11.66 -2.79
C LEU A 98 -11.67 -11.34 -3.21
N ALA A 99 -11.98 -11.41 -4.50
CA ALA A 99 -13.32 -11.16 -5.04
C ALA A 99 -14.37 -12.12 -4.45
N ASN A 100 -14.00 -13.37 -4.15
CA ASN A 100 -14.90 -14.36 -3.56
C ASN A 100 -15.13 -14.20 -2.04
N LYS A 101 -14.38 -13.31 -1.36
CA LYS A 101 -14.56 -13.04 0.07
C LYS A 101 -15.35 -11.74 0.28
N ALA A 102 -16.67 -11.80 0.14
CA ALA A 102 -17.55 -10.63 0.21
C ALA A 102 -17.34 -9.72 1.43
N ALA A 103 -17.10 -10.31 2.62
CA ALA A 103 -16.83 -9.54 3.84
C ALA A 103 -15.49 -8.80 3.80
N VAL A 104 -14.46 -9.38 3.17
CA VAL A 104 -13.14 -8.78 2.97
C VAL A 104 -13.24 -7.68 1.90
N LYS A 105 -13.90 -7.98 0.79
CA LYS A 105 -14.14 -7.02 -0.31
C LYS A 105 -14.79 -5.74 0.20
N LYS A 106 -15.84 -5.87 1.04
CA LYS A 106 -16.51 -4.71 1.63
C LYS A 106 -15.58 -3.86 2.51
N LYS A 107 -14.70 -4.48 3.32
CA LYS A 107 -13.74 -3.74 4.15
C LYS A 107 -12.76 -2.93 3.29
N PHE A 108 -12.25 -3.53 2.21
CA PHE A 108 -11.42 -2.81 1.25
C PHE A 108 -12.19 -1.70 0.52
N GLU A 109 -13.44 -1.96 0.10
CA GLU A 109 -14.31 -0.95 -0.54
C GLU A 109 -14.55 0.25 0.36
N ASP A 110 -14.90 0.01 1.63
CA ASP A 110 -15.15 1.06 2.61
C ASP A 110 -13.87 1.89 2.85
N ALA A 111 -12.71 1.23 2.99
CA ALA A 111 -11.42 1.91 3.16
C ALA A 111 -11.02 2.73 1.91
N ILE A 112 -11.15 2.17 0.71
CA ILE A 112 -10.82 2.87 -0.54
C ILE A 112 -11.73 4.08 -0.74
N THR A 113 -13.03 3.91 -0.53
CA THR A 113 -14.00 4.99 -0.62
C THR A 113 -13.64 6.13 0.32
N HIS A 114 -13.24 5.83 1.55
CA HIS A 114 -12.85 6.86 2.52
C HIS A 114 -11.53 7.56 2.13
N ILE A 115 -10.55 6.82 1.59
CA ILE A 115 -9.32 7.43 1.03
C ILE A 115 -9.67 8.38 -0.13
N GLU A 116 -10.55 7.97 -1.04
CA GLU A 116 -11.01 8.79 -2.16
C GLU A 116 -11.77 10.04 -1.70
N GLU A 117 -12.62 9.93 -0.68
CA GLU A 117 -13.29 11.07 -0.07
C GLU A 117 -12.28 12.05 0.52
N MET A 118 -11.27 11.57 1.23
CA MET A 118 -10.20 12.40 1.77
C MET A 118 -9.39 13.08 0.67
N ILE A 119 -9.05 12.38 -0.42
CA ILE A 119 -8.41 12.98 -1.60
C ILE A 119 -9.29 14.08 -2.20
N SER A 120 -10.61 13.85 -2.32
CA SER A 120 -11.55 14.80 -2.93
C SER A 120 -11.73 16.09 -2.13
N GLN A 121 -11.54 16.04 -0.80
CA GLN A 121 -11.63 17.19 0.09
C GLN A 121 -10.35 18.06 0.06
N GLN A 122 -9.27 17.55 -0.53
CA GLN A 122 -7.98 18.23 -0.54
C GLN A 122 -7.89 19.19 -1.72
N THR A 123 -7.45 20.42 -1.45
CA THR A 123 -7.17 21.41 -2.49
C THR A 123 -5.66 21.57 -2.63
N ALA A 124 -5.09 21.08 -3.72
CA ALA A 124 -3.68 21.29 -4.02
C ALA A 124 -3.37 22.78 -4.21
N GLN A 125 -2.44 23.30 -3.42
CA GLN A 125 -1.96 24.68 -3.49
C GLN A 125 -0.66 24.79 -4.29
N THR A 126 0.01 23.65 -4.51
CA THR A 126 1.26 23.55 -5.27
C THR A 126 1.19 22.46 -6.34
N GLU A 127 2.07 22.54 -7.35
CA GLU A 127 2.20 21.49 -8.37
C GLU A 127 2.65 20.15 -7.77
N THR A 128 3.45 20.19 -6.70
CA THR A 128 3.87 18.99 -5.98
C THR A 128 2.69 18.29 -5.32
N GLU A 129 1.86 19.03 -4.57
CA GLU A 129 0.65 18.48 -3.94
C GLU A 129 -0.32 17.93 -4.98
N LYS A 130 -0.46 18.60 -6.13
CA LYS A 130 -1.29 18.09 -7.23
C LYS A 130 -0.78 16.74 -7.71
N LYS A 131 0.53 16.60 -7.97
CA LYS A 131 1.13 15.32 -8.37
C LYS A 131 0.92 14.23 -7.32
N ASP A 132 1.01 14.58 -6.05
CA ASP A 132 0.83 13.63 -4.96
C ASP A 132 -0.64 13.15 -4.89
N LEU A 133 -1.62 14.04 -5.06
CA LEU A 133 -3.04 13.66 -5.17
C LEU A 133 -3.33 12.82 -6.42
N ASP A 134 -2.69 13.11 -7.55
CA ASP A 134 -2.82 12.33 -8.80
C ASP A 134 -2.27 10.91 -8.62
N ILE A 135 -1.14 10.75 -7.93
CA ILE A 135 -0.56 9.43 -7.58
C ILE A 135 -1.50 8.65 -6.67
N LEU A 136 -2.01 9.26 -5.62
CA LEU A 136 -2.95 8.61 -4.68
C LEU A 136 -4.27 8.22 -5.36
N SER A 137 -4.79 9.07 -6.26
CA SER A 137 -5.97 8.76 -7.07
C SER A 137 -5.72 7.58 -8.02
N SER A 138 -4.52 7.50 -8.59
CA SER A 138 -4.13 6.37 -9.44
C SER A 138 -3.99 5.08 -8.63
N MET A 139 -3.45 5.16 -7.42
CA MET A 139 -3.32 4.05 -6.48
C MET A 139 -4.70 3.48 -6.10
N THR A 140 -5.65 4.32 -5.68
CA THR A 140 -7.01 3.89 -5.30
C THR A 140 -7.76 3.27 -6.49
N ALA A 141 -7.62 3.85 -7.68
CA ALA A 141 -8.16 3.26 -8.91
C ALA A 141 -7.55 1.87 -9.22
N GLN A 142 -6.27 1.65 -8.94
CA GLN A 142 -5.65 0.34 -9.10
C GLN A 142 -6.13 -0.65 -8.04
N MET A 143 -6.28 -0.22 -6.78
CA MET A 143 -6.82 -1.06 -5.71
C MET A 143 -8.25 -1.53 -6.03
N ARG A 144 -9.11 -0.65 -6.56
CA ARG A 144 -10.45 -1.02 -7.04
C ARG A 144 -10.42 -2.17 -8.05
N LYS A 145 -9.54 -2.08 -9.05
CA LYS A 145 -9.34 -3.15 -10.03
C LYS A 145 -8.84 -4.45 -9.40
N ASP A 146 -7.88 -4.37 -8.47
CA ASP A 146 -7.29 -5.55 -7.84
C ASP A 146 -8.30 -6.31 -6.96
N TYR A 147 -9.28 -5.59 -6.40
CA TYR A 147 -10.30 -6.16 -5.51
C TYR A 147 -11.67 -6.37 -6.18
N ASP A 148 -11.77 -6.10 -7.49
CA ASP A 148 -13.00 -6.20 -8.27
C ASP A 148 -14.14 -5.29 -7.74
N ILE A 149 -13.81 -4.10 -7.22
CA ILE A 149 -14.74 -3.12 -6.63
C ILE A 149 -14.98 -1.98 -7.62
#